data_AF-A0A672K6Q0-F1
#
_entry.id   AF-A0A672K6Q0-F1
#
_cell.length_a   1.000
_cell.length_b   1.000
_cell.length_c   1.000
_cell.angle_alpha   90.00
_cell.angle_beta   90.00
_cell.angle_gamma   90.00
#
_symmetry.space_group_name_H-M   'P 1'
#
loop_
_entity.id
_entity.type
_entity.pdbx_description
1 polymer ?
#
loop_
_entity_poly.entity_id
_entity_poly.type
_entity_poly.pdbx_seq_one_letter_code
_entity_poly.pdbx_strand_id
1 'polypeptide(L)'
;MGVRVRRTAEPAEPEPQPKPEHKHHPAHPTHHNYEHMKNKFMNELEHLPLPMWAVGAIVVVVLALVACFTFCMFKKCFGKKKKSKKARERKRAGRRKKEGTEGEGEGEQKEEGEKKEGDVQKEEQENLGKLEFSLDYTFTDAQLIVGVLQAQDLPAMDIGGTSDPYVKVYLLPDKKKKFETKVQRKNLCPVFNETFIFKIPYAELGGKTLVLQVFDFDRFGKHDVIGQITIPMSCVDLGQPLHEWRDLESGEKEEEKLGDICISLRYVPTAGKLTVNIMEAKNLKKMDVGGLSDPYVKIVLQHNGKRLKKKKTTVKKNTLNPYFNESFSFEVPFEQIQKVQLLITVYDYDKTL
;
A
#
# COMPACT_ATOMS: atom_id res chain seq x y z
N MET A 1 43.62 78.37 32.12
CA MET A 1 42.97 78.36 30.78
C MET A 1 42.40 76.97 30.52
N GLY A 2 41.18 76.86 29.98
CA GLY A 2 40.61 75.61 29.45
C GLY A 2 39.70 74.83 30.43
N VAL A 3 38.59 75.41 30.90
CA VAL A 3 37.23 75.31 30.32
C VAL A 3 36.52 73.98 30.63
N ARG A 4 35.68 74.05 31.66
CA ARG A 4 34.64 73.08 32.06
C ARG A 4 33.43 73.32 31.16
N VAL A 5 33.19 72.45 30.18
CA VAL A 5 32.00 72.55 29.31
C VAL A 5 30.80 71.94 30.04
N ARG A 6 29.85 72.80 30.37
CA ARG A 6 28.50 72.46 30.83
C ARG A 6 27.76 71.76 29.69
N ARG A 7 27.19 70.58 29.94
CA ARG A 7 26.15 70.02 29.06
C ARG A 7 24.88 70.84 29.27
N THR A 8 24.47 71.51 28.20
CA THR A 8 23.17 72.14 28.02
C THR A 8 22.07 71.08 27.99
N ALA A 9 20.99 71.35 28.71
CA ALA A 9 19.75 70.59 28.65
C ALA A 9 19.09 70.84 27.29
N GLU A 10 18.74 69.77 26.60
CA GLU A 10 17.91 69.79 25.39
C GLU A 10 16.45 69.53 25.79
N PRO A 11 15.45 70.15 25.11
CA PRO A 11 14.08 70.25 25.62
C PRO A 11 13.34 68.91 25.56
N ALA A 12 12.49 68.68 26.57
CA ALA A 12 11.58 67.55 26.62
C ALA A 12 10.59 67.57 25.44
N GLU A 13 10.50 66.46 24.72
CA GLU A 13 9.43 66.18 23.75
C GLU A 13 8.07 66.14 24.46
N PRO A 14 6.99 66.59 23.80
CA PRO A 14 5.66 66.68 24.41
C PRO A 14 5.06 65.29 24.67
N GLU A 15 4.48 65.13 25.87
CA GLU A 15 3.75 63.93 26.28
C GLU A 15 2.62 63.58 25.29
N PRO A 16 2.43 62.29 24.97
CA PRO A 16 1.35 61.86 24.09
C PRO A 16 -0.01 61.97 24.80
N GLN A 17 -0.97 62.61 24.12
CA GLN A 17 -2.34 62.73 24.59
C GLN A 17 -3.02 61.36 24.83
N PRO A 18 -3.92 61.25 25.83
CA PRO A 18 -4.57 59.98 26.16
C PRO A 18 -5.54 59.55 25.05
N LYS A 19 -5.35 58.32 24.55
CA LYS A 19 -6.27 57.64 23.63
C LYS A 19 -7.61 57.35 24.34
N PRO A 20 -8.76 57.46 23.66
CA PRO A 20 -10.05 57.19 24.28
C PRO A 20 -10.21 55.69 24.61
N GLU A 21 -10.67 55.43 25.84
CA GLU A 21 -11.08 54.11 26.33
C GLU A 21 -12.24 53.55 25.49
N HIS A 22 -11.97 52.48 24.75
CA HIS A 22 -13.03 51.69 24.12
C HIS A 22 -13.66 50.74 25.14
N LYS A 23 -14.90 51.04 25.53
CA LYS A 23 -15.77 50.14 26.28
C LYS A 23 -15.97 48.82 25.50
N HIS A 24 -15.76 47.72 26.21
CA HIS A 24 -16.09 46.37 25.79
C HIS A 24 -17.62 46.20 25.69
N HIS A 25 -18.13 45.87 24.50
CA HIS A 25 -19.35 45.10 24.32
C HIS A 25 -19.09 43.97 23.30
N PRO A 26 -19.73 42.80 23.46
CA PRO A 26 -19.33 41.57 22.77
C PRO A 26 -19.88 41.54 21.34
N ALA A 27 -19.01 41.26 20.36
CA ALA A 27 -19.41 41.03 18.99
C ALA A 27 -19.96 39.61 18.82
N HIS A 28 -21.28 39.50 18.64
CA HIS A 28 -21.93 38.33 18.05
C HIS A 28 -21.61 38.26 16.54
N PRO A 29 -21.15 37.12 16.00
CA PRO A 29 -20.86 36.98 14.58
C PRO A 29 -22.06 36.33 13.86
N THR A 30 -22.99 37.09 13.28
CA THR A 30 -24.12 36.46 12.58
C THR A 30 -24.67 37.26 11.39
N HIS A 31 -24.80 36.56 10.26
CA HIS A 31 -25.71 36.78 9.13
C HIS A 31 -25.27 37.63 7.92
N HIS A 32 -24.58 38.77 8.08
CA HIS A 32 -24.43 39.71 6.95
C HIS A 32 -23.47 39.25 5.82
N ASN A 33 -22.52 38.36 6.13
CA ASN A 33 -21.51 37.89 5.18
C ASN A 33 -22.00 36.70 4.32
N TYR A 34 -22.99 35.96 4.82
CA TYR A 34 -23.59 34.83 4.11
C TYR A 34 -24.53 35.31 2.99
N GLU A 35 -25.38 36.30 3.26
CA GLU A 35 -26.27 36.90 2.25
C GLU A 35 -25.48 37.53 1.10
N HIS A 36 -24.34 38.17 1.40
CA HIS A 36 -23.48 38.75 0.36
C HIS A 36 -22.80 37.69 -0.52
N MET A 37 -22.33 36.58 0.06
CA MET A 37 -21.79 35.45 -0.72
C MET A 37 -22.87 34.71 -1.51
N LYS A 38 -24.07 34.52 -0.93
CA LYS A 38 -25.23 33.92 -1.58
C LYS A 38 -25.67 34.75 -2.79
N ASN A 39 -25.75 36.07 -2.66
CA ASN A 39 -26.15 36.95 -3.76
C ASN A 39 -25.10 36.97 -4.86
N LYS A 40 -23.80 36.94 -4.53
CA LYS A 40 -22.72 36.84 -5.53
C LYS A 40 -22.73 35.50 -6.26
N PHE A 41 -23.05 34.40 -5.57
CA PHE A 41 -23.16 33.07 -6.17
C PHE A 41 -24.40 32.93 -7.07
N MET A 42 -25.55 33.47 -6.65
CA MET A 42 -26.77 33.47 -7.47
C MET A 42 -26.60 34.31 -8.74
N ASN A 43 -25.88 35.43 -8.67
CA ASN A 43 -25.64 36.31 -9.82
C ASN A 43 -24.68 35.69 -10.86
N GLU A 44 -23.77 34.79 -10.45
CA GLU A 44 -22.95 34.03 -11.40
C GLU A 44 -23.66 32.79 -11.98
N LEU A 45 -24.70 32.29 -11.32
CA LEU A 45 -25.51 31.18 -11.82
C LEU A 45 -26.43 31.58 -12.99
N GLU A 46 -26.74 32.88 -13.13
CA GLU A 46 -27.59 33.43 -14.21
C GLU A 46 -26.87 33.59 -15.57
N HIS A 47 -25.55 33.34 -15.64
CA HIS A 47 -24.78 33.43 -16.90
C HIS A 47 -24.52 32.09 -17.60
N LEU A 48 -25.08 30.99 -17.09
CA LEU A 48 -25.07 29.70 -17.78
C LEU A 48 -26.40 29.52 -18.53
N PRO A 49 -26.40 29.27 -19.86
CA PRO A 49 -27.61 29.15 -20.67
C PRO A 49 -28.24 27.75 -20.49
N LEU A 50 -28.48 27.36 -19.24
CA LEU A 50 -29.05 26.06 -18.89
C LEU A 50 -30.37 26.29 -18.14
N PRO A 51 -31.48 25.68 -18.60
CA PRO A 51 -32.77 25.86 -17.95
C PRO A 51 -32.73 25.35 -16.51
N MET A 52 -33.47 25.99 -15.60
CA MET A 52 -33.37 25.75 -14.15
C MET A 52 -33.56 24.27 -13.74
N TRP A 53 -34.29 23.47 -14.53
CA TRP A 53 -34.42 22.03 -14.29
C TRP A 53 -33.11 21.24 -14.50
N ALA A 54 -32.25 21.68 -15.42
CA ALA A 54 -30.95 21.06 -15.70
C ALA A 54 -29.95 21.32 -14.56
N VAL A 55 -29.98 22.52 -13.97
CA VAL A 55 -29.19 22.85 -12.78
C VAL A 55 -29.65 21.99 -11.59
N GLY A 56 -30.96 21.83 -11.40
CA GLY A 56 -31.52 20.92 -10.41
C GLY A 56 -31.07 19.47 -10.61
N ALA A 57 -31.07 18.97 -11.85
CA ALA A 57 -30.61 17.63 -12.17
C ALA A 57 -29.11 17.44 -11.89
N ILE A 58 -28.26 18.42 -12.22
CA ILE A 58 -26.82 18.37 -11.94
C ILE A 58 -26.58 18.34 -10.43
N VAL A 59 -27.27 19.17 -9.65
CA VAL A 59 -27.16 19.17 -8.19
C VAL A 59 -27.57 17.82 -7.60
N VAL A 60 -28.64 17.20 -8.10
CA VAL A 60 -29.07 15.86 -7.66
C VAL A 60 -28.02 14.80 -8.00
N VAL A 61 -27.43 14.85 -9.20
CA VAL A 61 -26.37 13.92 -9.62
C VAL A 61 -25.11 14.11 -8.77
N VAL A 62 -24.70 15.35 -8.49
CA VAL A 62 -23.54 15.64 -7.63
C VAL A 62 -23.80 15.19 -6.20
N LEU A 63 -24.98 15.43 -5.64
CA LEU A 63 -25.36 14.95 -4.32
C LEU A 63 -25.41 13.42 -4.26
N ALA A 64 -25.91 12.76 -5.30
CA ALA A 64 -25.92 11.30 -5.40
C ALA A 64 -24.49 10.72 -5.50
N LEU A 65 -23.60 11.37 -6.26
CA LEU A 65 -22.19 10.98 -6.37
C LEU A 65 -21.45 11.17 -5.04
N VAL A 66 -21.66 12.28 -4.34
CA VAL A 66 -21.08 12.55 -3.01
C VAL A 66 -21.64 11.59 -1.97
N ALA A 67 -22.94 11.28 -1.99
CA ALA A 67 -23.54 10.26 -1.14
C ALA A 67 -22.97 8.86 -1.42
N CYS A 68 -22.74 8.52 -2.70
CA CYS A 68 -22.14 7.25 -3.10
C CYS A 68 -20.66 7.18 -2.67
N PHE A 69 -19.90 8.27 -2.83
CA PHE A 69 -18.50 8.35 -2.41
C PHE A 69 -18.36 8.27 -0.88
N THR A 70 -19.21 8.97 -0.13
CA THR A 70 -19.22 8.92 1.34
C THR A 70 -19.67 7.56 1.86
N PHE A 71 -20.64 6.91 1.21
CA PHE A 71 -21.04 5.52 1.50
C PHE A 71 -19.91 4.52 1.21
N CYS A 72 -19.21 4.67 0.08
CA CYS A 72 -18.05 3.86 -0.27
C CYS A 72 -16.90 4.03 0.74
N MET A 73 -16.64 5.26 1.18
CA MET A 73 -15.60 5.54 2.19
C MET A 73 -15.99 5.02 3.57
N PHE A 74 -17.26 5.14 3.97
CA PHE A 74 -17.75 4.54 5.22
C PHE A 74 -17.66 3.01 5.19
N LYS A 75 -17.96 2.38 4.04
CA LYS A 75 -17.87 0.92 3.89
C LYS A 75 -16.42 0.42 3.83
N LYS A 76 -15.48 1.21 3.29
CA LYS A 76 -14.03 0.92 3.29
C LYS A 76 -13.40 1.10 4.68
N CYS A 77 -13.90 2.04 5.50
CA CYS A 77 -13.46 2.26 6.87
C CYS A 77 -14.06 1.27 7.90
N PHE A 78 -15.30 0.82 7.72
CA PHE A 78 -15.96 -0.13 8.64
C PHE A 78 -15.96 -1.60 8.17
N GLY A 79 -15.67 -1.88 6.90
CA GLY A 79 -15.66 -3.23 6.33
C GLY A 79 -14.41 -4.08 6.62
N LYS A 80 -13.33 -3.49 7.15
CA LYS A 80 -12.07 -4.23 7.43
C LYS A 80 -11.92 -4.76 8.87
N LYS A 81 -13.01 -4.85 9.64
CA LYS A 81 -12.98 -5.48 10.98
C LYS A 81 -14.19 -6.38 11.24
N LYS A 82 -14.25 -7.55 10.57
CA LYS A 82 -14.89 -8.81 11.06
C LYS A 82 -15.07 -9.84 9.93
N LYS A 83 -14.00 -10.39 9.35
CA LYS A 83 -14.09 -11.70 8.66
C LYS A 83 -12.78 -12.48 8.79
N SER A 84 -12.43 -12.81 10.03
CA SER A 84 -11.55 -13.94 10.37
C SER A 84 -11.97 -14.40 11.76
N LYS A 85 -12.84 -15.42 11.81
CA LYS A 85 -13.17 -16.32 12.95
C LYS A 85 -14.55 -16.98 12.85
N LYS A 86 -15.49 -16.49 12.02
CA LYS A 86 -16.86 -17.05 11.98
C LYS A 86 -17.15 -18.08 10.88
N ALA A 87 -16.19 -18.36 9.98
CA ALA A 87 -16.30 -19.45 9.00
C ALA A 87 -15.78 -20.81 9.53
N ARG A 88 -14.96 -20.80 10.59
CA ARG A 88 -14.33 -22.00 11.17
C ARG A 88 -15.28 -22.84 12.05
N GLU A 89 -16.44 -22.29 12.45
CA GLU A 89 -17.35 -22.95 13.39
C GLU A 89 -18.50 -23.73 12.72
N ARG A 90 -18.79 -23.49 11.43
CA ARG A 90 -19.89 -24.17 10.73
C ARG A 90 -19.51 -25.49 10.04
N LYS A 91 -18.23 -25.79 9.85
CA LYS A 91 -17.79 -27.08 9.27
C LYS A 91 -17.52 -28.20 10.29
N ARG A 92 -17.47 -27.89 11.61
CA ARG A 92 -17.28 -28.91 12.67
C ARG A 92 -18.58 -29.58 13.16
N ALA A 93 -19.75 -29.02 12.87
CA ALA A 93 -21.04 -29.57 13.31
C ALA A 93 -21.68 -30.55 12.31
N GLY A 94 -21.19 -30.62 11.06
CA GLY A 94 -21.79 -31.44 10.00
C GLY A 94 -21.26 -32.88 9.87
N ARG A 95 -20.27 -33.29 10.67
CA ARG A 95 -19.63 -34.63 10.58
C ARG A 95 -19.73 -35.43 11.88
N ARG A 96 -20.87 -35.32 12.56
CA ARG A 96 -21.28 -36.20 13.67
C ARG A 96 -22.67 -36.80 13.38
N LYS A 97 -22.80 -37.58 12.31
CA LYS A 97 -23.86 -38.60 12.17
C LYS A 97 -23.49 -39.52 11.00
N LYS A 98 -23.60 -40.84 11.22
CA LYS A 98 -22.93 -41.96 10.54
C LYS A 98 -21.45 -42.04 10.94
N GLU A 99 -20.97 -43.06 11.66
CA GLU A 99 -21.33 -44.48 11.66
C GLU A 99 -21.42 -45.06 13.07
N GLY A 100 -22.27 -46.08 13.20
CA GLY A 100 -22.34 -47.00 14.32
C GLY A 100 -23.36 -48.07 13.94
N THR A 101 -22.89 -49.29 13.69
CA THR A 101 -23.39 -50.58 14.21
C THR A 101 -22.50 -51.71 13.65
N GLU A 102 -21.63 -52.19 14.52
CA GLU A 102 -21.25 -53.58 14.89
C GLU A 102 -21.31 -54.76 13.89
N GLY A 103 -20.27 -55.61 13.98
CA GLY A 103 -20.21 -57.00 13.51
C GLY A 103 -18.80 -57.59 13.62
N GLU A 104 -18.61 -58.57 14.51
CA GLU A 104 -17.37 -59.16 15.05
C GLU A 104 -16.59 -60.11 14.11
N GLY A 105 -15.32 -60.42 14.46
CA GLY A 105 -14.59 -61.59 13.94
C GLY A 105 -13.05 -61.53 13.95
N GLU A 106 -12.45 -61.94 15.08
CA GLU A 106 -11.19 -62.68 15.34
C GLU A 106 -9.93 -62.61 14.41
N GLY A 107 -8.74 -62.51 15.03
CA GLY A 107 -7.48 -63.08 14.50
C GLY A 107 -6.18 -62.26 14.67
N GLU A 108 -5.30 -62.73 15.56
CA GLU A 108 -3.89 -62.40 15.85
C GLU A 108 -2.95 -62.15 14.63
N GLN A 109 -1.76 -61.50 14.65
CA GLN A 109 -0.73 -61.18 15.65
C GLN A 109 0.30 -60.17 15.02
N LYS A 110 0.97 -59.37 15.87
CA LYS A 110 2.34 -58.75 15.76
C LYS A 110 2.70 -57.79 14.61
N GLU A 111 3.06 -56.55 14.95
CA GLU A 111 4.45 -56.12 15.20
C GLU A 111 4.49 -54.65 15.64
N GLU A 112 5.24 -54.38 16.72
CA GLU A 112 5.53 -53.04 17.23
C GLU A 112 6.51 -52.33 16.30
N GLY A 113 6.13 -51.15 15.82
CA GLY A 113 7.01 -50.21 15.16
C GLY A 113 6.62 -48.80 15.54
N GLU A 114 7.39 -48.19 16.44
CA GLU A 114 7.28 -46.78 16.82
C GLU A 114 7.31 -45.88 15.56
N LYS A 115 6.16 -45.35 15.16
CA LYS A 115 6.09 -44.19 14.28
C LYS A 115 6.08 -42.94 15.14
N LYS A 116 7.21 -42.22 15.14
CA LYS A 116 7.26 -40.80 15.53
C LYS A 116 6.36 -40.03 14.56
N GLU A 117 5.17 -39.66 15.03
CA GLU A 117 4.31 -38.67 14.39
C GLU A 117 5.00 -37.31 14.47
N GLY A 118 5.79 -36.99 13.45
CA GLY A 118 6.11 -35.62 13.11
C GLY A 118 4.85 -35.00 12.54
N ASP A 119 4.20 -34.17 13.33
CA ASP A 119 3.10 -33.28 12.94
C ASP A 119 3.62 -32.30 11.87
N VAL A 120 3.69 -32.77 10.61
CA VAL A 120 3.90 -31.89 9.46
C VAL A 120 2.61 -31.13 9.28
N GLN A 121 2.59 -29.93 9.88
CA GLN A 121 1.62 -28.89 9.57
C GLN A 121 1.61 -28.73 8.04
N LYS A 122 0.63 -29.33 7.38
CA LYS A 122 0.27 -28.95 6.02
C LYS A 122 -0.20 -27.50 6.11
N GLU A 123 0.70 -26.58 5.78
CA GLU A 123 0.30 -25.25 5.34
C GLU A 123 -0.80 -25.46 4.30
N GLU A 124 -1.99 -24.92 4.55
CA GLU A 124 -3.05 -24.87 3.54
C GLU A 124 -2.47 -24.04 2.40
N GLN A 125 -1.85 -24.70 1.43
CA GLN A 125 -1.31 -24.07 0.24
C GLN A 125 -2.49 -23.38 -0.43
N GLU A 126 -2.54 -22.05 -0.33
CA GLU A 126 -3.56 -21.24 -0.98
C GLU A 126 -3.54 -21.64 -2.47
N ASN A 127 -4.64 -22.18 -2.98
CA ASN A 127 -4.69 -22.60 -4.37
C ASN A 127 -4.77 -21.34 -5.23
N LEU A 128 -3.63 -20.93 -5.79
CA LEU A 128 -3.50 -19.74 -6.65
C LEU A 128 -3.84 -20.05 -8.12
N GLY A 129 -4.20 -21.30 -8.42
CA GLY A 129 -4.50 -21.79 -9.76
C GLY A 129 -3.28 -22.36 -10.47
N LYS A 130 -3.47 -22.69 -11.75
CA LYS A 130 -2.43 -23.28 -12.63
C LYS A 130 -2.32 -22.49 -13.93
N LEU A 131 -1.14 -22.50 -14.53
CA LEU A 131 -0.88 -21.89 -15.84
C LEU A 131 -0.30 -22.94 -16.78
N GLU A 132 -0.84 -22.99 -17.99
CA GLU A 132 -0.33 -23.75 -19.13
C GLU A 132 0.52 -22.85 -20.02
N PHE A 133 1.72 -23.30 -20.33
CA PHE A 133 2.65 -22.56 -21.17
C PHE A 133 3.48 -23.53 -22.02
N SER A 134 4.06 -23.00 -23.09
CA SER A 134 5.00 -23.72 -23.95
C SER A 134 6.32 -22.97 -24.05
N LEU A 135 7.44 -23.69 -24.06
CA LEU A 135 8.77 -23.14 -24.30
C LEU A 135 9.40 -23.84 -25.49
N ASP A 136 9.93 -23.08 -26.43
CA ASP A 136 10.67 -23.60 -27.56
C ASP A 136 11.87 -22.70 -27.85
N TYR A 137 12.93 -23.25 -28.43
CA TYR A 137 14.13 -22.48 -28.74
C TYR A 137 14.59 -22.73 -30.18
N THR A 138 14.61 -21.65 -30.95
CA THR A 138 15.07 -21.67 -32.34
C THR A 138 16.57 -21.41 -32.40
N PHE A 139 17.35 -22.46 -32.65
CA PHE A 139 18.81 -22.37 -32.77
C PHE A 139 19.29 -21.56 -33.98
N THR A 140 18.53 -21.54 -35.08
CA THR A 140 18.88 -20.80 -36.30
C THR A 140 18.88 -19.29 -36.09
N ASP A 141 17.89 -18.79 -35.33
CA ASP A 141 17.66 -17.36 -35.13
C ASP A 141 18.11 -16.87 -33.74
N ALA A 142 18.58 -17.78 -32.89
CA ALA A 142 18.93 -17.55 -31.49
C ALA A 142 17.80 -16.87 -30.69
N GLN A 143 16.62 -17.50 -30.67
CA GLN A 143 15.42 -16.94 -30.04
C GLN A 143 14.72 -17.98 -29.17
N LEU A 144 14.40 -17.58 -27.93
CA LEU A 144 13.49 -18.31 -27.06
C LEU A 144 12.06 -17.87 -27.35
N ILE A 145 11.20 -18.84 -27.66
CA ILE A 145 9.78 -18.68 -27.92
C ILE A 145 9.03 -19.14 -26.67
N VAL A 146 8.24 -18.24 -26.08
CA VAL A 146 7.45 -18.48 -24.87
C VAL A 146 5.97 -18.34 -25.23
N GLY A 147 5.23 -19.44 -25.23
CA GLY A 147 3.78 -19.44 -25.42
C GLY A 147 3.07 -19.41 -24.07
N VAL A 148 2.18 -18.45 -23.86
CA VAL A 148 1.26 -18.40 -22.73
C VAL A 148 -0.12 -18.80 -23.25
N LEU A 149 -0.60 -19.97 -22.82
CA LEU A 149 -1.76 -20.62 -23.42
C LEU A 149 -3.02 -20.30 -22.64
N GLN A 150 -3.15 -20.82 -21.43
CA GLN A 150 -4.33 -20.63 -20.59
C GLN A 150 -4.01 -20.82 -19.12
N ALA A 151 -4.88 -20.32 -18.24
CA ALA A 151 -4.83 -20.57 -16.81
C ALA A 151 -6.14 -21.21 -16.33
N GLN A 152 -6.08 -21.91 -15.20
CA GLN A 152 -7.22 -22.56 -14.57
C GLN A 152 -7.24 -22.29 -13.07
N ASP A 153 -8.45 -22.26 -12.50
CA ASP A 153 -8.71 -22.12 -11.07
C ASP A 153 -8.03 -20.89 -10.43
N LEU A 154 -7.97 -19.77 -11.14
CA LEU A 154 -7.45 -18.53 -10.57
C LEU A 154 -8.37 -18.03 -9.44
N PRO A 155 -7.82 -17.50 -8.34
CA PRO A 155 -8.60 -16.90 -7.27
C PRO A 155 -9.30 -15.62 -7.75
N ALA A 156 -10.51 -15.39 -7.22
CA ALA A 156 -11.24 -14.14 -7.42
C ALA A 156 -10.64 -13.02 -6.55
N MET A 157 -10.03 -12.03 -7.21
CA MET A 157 -9.41 -10.88 -6.55
C MET A 157 -10.35 -9.67 -6.49
N ASP A 158 -11.27 -9.54 -7.45
CA ASP A 158 -12.27 -8.49 -7.46
C ASP A 158 -13.40 -8.70 -6.44
N ILE A 159 -13.99 -7.58 -5.99
CA ILE A 159 -15.23 -7.56 -5.18
C ILE A 159 -16.39 -8.29 -5.88
N GLY A 160 -16.34 -8.39 -7.21
CA GLY A 160 -17.32 -9.10 -8.04
C GLY A 160 -17.24 -10.63 -7.98
N GLY A 161 -16.25 -11.21 -7.31
CA GLY A 161 -16.04 -12.66 -7.30
C GLY A 161 -15.44 -13.20 -8.61
N THR A 162 -14.83 -12.32 -9.40
CA THR A 162 -14.08 -12.64 -10.62
C THR A 162 -12.68 -12.04 -10.53
N SER A 163 -11.88 -12.24 -11.57
CA SER A 163 -10.62 -11.53 -11.79
C SER A 163 -10.55 -11.13 -13.26
N ASP A 164 -9.78 -10.11 -13.57
CA ASP A 164 -9.40 -9.66 -14.90
C ASP A 164 -7.93 -10.07 -15.19
N PRO A 165 -7.61 -11.37 -15.32
CA PRO A 165 -6.22 -11.83 -15.36
C PRO A 165 -5.47 -11.45 -16.64
N TYR A 166 -4.18 -11.20 -16.46
CA TYR A 166 -3.18 -11.10 -17.54
C TYR A 166 -1.81 -11.56 -17.04
N VAL A 167 -0.93 -11.97 -17.95
CA VAL A 167 0.38 -12.55 -17.61
C VAL A 167 1.49 -11.62 -18.07
N LYS A 168 2.42 -11.31 -17.16
CA LYS A 168 3.69 -10.66 -17.48
C LYS A 168 4.77 -11.72 -17.65
N VAL A 169 5.52 -11.63 -18.74
CA VAL A 169 6.61 -12.53 -19.11
C VAL A 169 7.90 -11.75 -19.15
N TYR A 170 8.90 -12.16 -18.37
CA TYR A 170 10.22 -11.52 -18.36
C TYR A 170 11.32 -12.51 -17.95
N LEU A 171 12.57 -12.16 -18.23
CA LEU A 171 13.74 -12.99 -17.93
C LEU A 171 14.64 -12.31 -16.90
N LEU A 172 14.90 -12.95 -15.77
CA LEU A 172 15.89 -12.49 -14.81
C LEU A 172 17.32 -12.81 -15.30
N PRO A 173 18.31 -11.94 -15.05
CA PRO A 173 18.23 -10.70 -14.25
C PRO A 173 17.67 -9.47 -14.99
N ASP A 174 17.42 -9.56 -16.31
CA ASP A 174 16.96 -8.43 -17.13
C ASP A 174 15.46 -8.14 -16.95
N LYS A 175 15.12 -7.41 -15.89
CA LYS A 175 13.74 -6.95 -15.64
C LYS A 175 13.26 -5.87 -16.63
N LYS A 176 14.07 -5.39 -17.59
CA LYS A 176 13.66 -4.29 -18.49
C LYS A 176 12.77 -4.79 -19.64
N LYS A 177 13.07 -5.96 -20.20
CA LYS A 177 12.28 -6.57 -21.27
C LYS A 177 11.13 -7.37 -20.65
N LYS A 178 9.97 -6.73 -20.55
CA LYS A 178 8.71 -7.34 -20.08
C LYS A 178 7.73 -7.39 -21.25
N PHE A 179 7.12 -8.55 -21.46
CA PHE A 179 5.94 -8.70 -22.32
C PHE A 179 4.71 -8.91 -21.44
N GLU A 180 3.55 -8.49 -21.93
CA GLU A 180 2.28 -8.64 -21.22
C GLU A 180 1.25 -9.21 -22.20
N THR A 181 0.45 -10.18 -21.74
CA THR A 181 -0.70 -10.66 -22.51
C THR A 181 -1.82 -9.63 -22.49
N LYS A 182 -2.82 -9.84 -23.34
CA LYS A 182 -4.10 -9.16 -23.22
C LYS A 182 -4.79 -9.52 -21.91
N VAL A 183 -5.51 -8.54 -21.38
CA VAL A 183 -6.34 -8.68 -20.19
C VAL A 183 -7.62 -9.42 -20.55
N GLN A 184 -7.88 -10.53 -19.87
CA GLN A 184 -9.11 -11.31 -20.00
C GLN A 184 -10.08 -10.91 -18.90
N ARG A 185 -11.18 -10.23 -19.24
CA ARG A 185 -12.07 -9.67 -18.22
C ARG A 185 -13.00 -10.71 -17.61
N LYS A 186 -13.16 -10.66 -16.30
CA LYS A 186 -14.10 -11.44 -15.48
C LYS A 186 -14.00 -12.94 -15.73
N ASN A 187 -12.78 -13.45 -15.81
CA ASN A 187 -12.51 -14.83 -16.17
C ASN A 187 -11.50 -15.47 -15.21
N LEU A 188 -11.90 -16.55 -14.55
CA LEU A 188 -11.03 -17.32 -13.65
C LEU A 188 -10.28 -18.47 -14.37
N CYS A 189 -10.67 -18.76 -15.61
CA CYS A 189 -10.00 -19.72 -16.50
C CYS A 189 -9.68 -19.04 -17.85
N PRO A 190 -8.79 -18.03 -17.86
CA PRO A 190 -8.50 -17.26 -19.07
C PRO A 190 -7.76 -18.11 -20.12
N VAL A 191 -8.10 -17.89 -21.39
CA VAL A 191 -7.35 -18.39 -22.55
C VAL A 191 -6.66 -17.20 -23.20
N PHE A 192 -5.34 -17.21 -23.20
CA PHE A 192 -4.49 -16.17 -23.77
C PHE A 192 -4.09 -16.52 -25.20
N ASN A 193 -3.49 -17.70 -25.42
CA ASN A 193 -2.91 -18.14 -26.70
C ASN A 193 -2.00 -17.08 -27.33
N GLU A 194 -1.08 -16.53 -26.55
CA GLU A 194 -0.13 -15.51 -26.98
C GLU A 194 1.30 -16.02 -26.92
N THR A 195 2.10 -15.68 -27.94
CA THR A 195 3.49 -16.12 -28.06
C THR A 195 4.42 -14.92 -28.03
N PHE A 196 5.45 -15.00 -27.18
CA PHE A 196 6.47 -13.98 -26.98
C PHE A 196 7.83 -14.50 -27.41
N ILE A 197 8.65 -13.61 -27.97
CA ILE A 197 9.95 -13.97 -28.56
C ILE A 197 11.04 -13.17 -27.87
N PHE A 198 12.00 -13.87 -27.25
CA PHE A 198 13.20 -13.30 -26.65
C PHE A 198 14.43 -13.63 -27.51
N LYS A 199 15.01 -12.61 -28.14
CA LYS A 199 16.26 -12.73 -28.91
C LYS A 199 17.45 -12.83 -27.95
N ILE A 200 17.89 -14.05 -27.65
CA ILE A 200 18.94 -14.35 -26.67
C ILE A 200 19.76 -15.55 -27.17
N PRO A 201 21.09 -15.42 -27.29
CA PRO A 201 21.96 -16.55 -27.62
C PRO A 201 21.88 -17.67 -26.58
N TYR A 202 21.94 -18.92 -27.03
CA TYR A 202 21.86 -20.12 -26.19
C TYR A 202 22.92 -20.11 -25.06
N ALA A 203 24.12 -19.63 -25.35
CA ALA A 203 25.21 -19.52 -24.38
C ALA A 203 24.87 -18.60 -23.18
N GLU A 204 24.02 -17.59 -23.37
CA GLU A 204 23.59 -16.69 -22.30
C GLU A 204 22.34 -17.18 -21.56
N LEU A 205 21.67 -18.20 -22.08
CA LEU A 205 20.37 -18.64 -21.60
C LEU A 205 20.49 -19.40 -20.27
N GLY A 206 21.53 -20.22 -20.09
CA GLY A 206 21.73 -21.04 -18.89
C GLY A 206 21.86 -20.24 -17.58
N GLY A 207 22.23 -18.95 -17.66
CA GLY A 207 22.29 -18.05 -16.51
C GLY A 207 21.01 -17.24 -16.25
N LYS A 208 19.95 -17.47 -17.04
CA LYS A 208 18.69 -16.71 -16.95
C LYS A 208 17.58 -17.55 -16.33
N THR A 209 16.56 -16.85 -15.85
CA THR A 209 15.37 -17.47 -15.25
C THR A 209 14.14 -16.82 -15.86
N LEU A 210 13.29 -17.62 -16.49
CA LEU A 210 12.00 -17.17 -17.03
C LEU A 210 11.01 -17.01 -15.89
N VAL A 211 10.31 -15.89 -15.86
CA VAL A 211 9.25 -15.61 -14.90
C VAL A 211 7.96 -15.33 -15.66
N LEU A 212 6.94 -16.11 -15.33
CA LEU A 212 5.55 -15.94 -15.77
C LEU A 212 4.76 -15.47 -14.56
N GLN A 213 4.35 -14.21 -14.52
CA GLN A 213 3.66 -13.62 -13.37
C GLN A 213 2.24 -13.24 -13.74
N VAL A 214 1.26 -13.83 -13.08
CA VAL A 214 -0.17 -13.59 -13.32
C VAL A 214 -0.64 -12.45 -12.42
N PHE A 215 -1.26 -11.45 -13.02
CA PHE A 215 -1.81 -10.28 -12.36
C PHE A 215 -3.31 -10.19 -12.60
N ASP A 216 -4.02 -9.60 -11.64
CA ASP A 216 -5.38 -9.13 -11.76
C ASP A 216 -5.39 -7.65 -12.16
N PHE A 217 -6.07 -7.32 -13.27
CA PHE A 217 -6.14 -5.95 -13.76
C PHE A 217 -7.19 -5.14 -13.01
N ASP A 218 -6.74 -4.12 -12.28
CA ASP A 218 -7.61 -3.17 -11.60
C ASP A 218 -7.76 -1.87 -12.39
N ARG A 219 -9.00 -1.51 -12.76
CA ARG A 219 -9.27 -0.21 -13.41
C ARG A 219 -8.92 0.99 -12.53
N PHE A 220 -9.05 0.84 -11.22
CA PHE A 220 -8.86 1.91 -10.23
C PHE A 220 -8.01 1.39 -9.07
N GLY A 221 -6.73 1.17 -9.32
CA GLY A 221 -5.85 0.64 -8.28
C GLY A 221 -4.50 0.20 -8.82
N LYS A 222 -3.71 -0.37 -7.92
CA LYS A 222 -2.56 -1.18 -8.29
C LYS A 222 -3.06 -2.59 -8.59
N HIS A 223 -2.60 -3.16 -9.69
CA HIS A 223 -2.95 -4.52 -10.10
C HIS A 223 -2.43 -5.53 -9.06
N ASP A 224 -3.29 -6.45 -8.64
CA ASP A 224 -2.95 -7.45 -7.64
C ASP A 224 -2.19 -8.63 -8.28
N VAL A 225 -1.10 -9.06 -7.65
CA VAL A 225 -0.38 -10.27 -8.09
C VAL A 225 -1.18 -11.48 -7.63
N ILE A 226 -1.60 -12.32 -8.58
CA ILE A 226 -2.28 -13.59 -8.29
C ILE A 226 -1.24 -14.64 -7.93
N GLY A 227 -0.22 -14.82 -8.76
CA GLY A 227 0.83 -15.80 -8.55
C GLY A 227 1.92 -15.71 -9.62
N GLN A 228 2.97 -16.50 -9.45
CA GLN A 228 4.08 -16.55 -10.41
C GLN A 228 4.59 -17.98 -10.60
N ILE A 229 5.20 -18.23 -11.76
CA ILE A 229 5.99 -19.41 -12.06
C ILE A 229 7.39 -18.94 -12.43
N THR A 230 8.39 -19.55 -11.79
CA THR A 230 9.80 -19.25 -12.00
C THR A 230 10.50 -20.48 -12.55
N ILE A 231 11.14 -20.34 -13.71
CA ILE A 231 11.76 -21.46 -14.42
C ILE A 231 13.22 -21.11 -14.69
N PRO A 232 14.17 -21.72 -13.97
CA PRO A 232 15.58 -21.62 -14.31
C PRO A 232 15.81 -22.27 -15.68
N MET A 233 16.36 -21.53 -16.62
CA MET A 233 16.58 -22.05 -17.98
C MET A 233 17.68 -23.10 -18.04
N SER A 234 18.50 -23.21 -17.00
CA SER A 234 19.46 -24.30 -16.81
C SER A 234 18.82 -25.67 -16.59
N CYS A 235 17.56 -25.73 -16.18
CA CYS A 235 16.85 -26.97 -15.87
C CYS A 235 15.90 -27.42 -17.00
N VAL A 236 15.81 -26.66 -18.09
CA VAL A 236 14.91 -26.95 -19.20
C VAL A 236 15.70 -27.53 -20.35
N ASP A 237 15.28 -28.70 -20.84
CA ASP A 237 15.77 -29.24 -22.10
C ASP A 237 15.09 -28.52 -23.26
N LEU A 238 15.84 -27.67 -23.96
CA LEU A 238 15.38 -26.89 -25.10
C LEU A 238 15.64 -27.61 -26.45
N GLY A 239 16.03 -28.88 -26.40
CA GLY A 239 16.14 -29.73 -27.60
C GLY A 239 14.77 -30.13 -28.18
N GLN A 240 13.71 -30.03 -27.39
CA GLN A 240 12.32 -30.26 -27.81
C GLN A 240 11.41 -29.17 -27.25
N PRO A 241 10.28 -28.87 -27.94
CA PRO A 241 9.27 -27.98 -27.38
C PRO A 241 8.73 -28.54 -26.05
N LEU A 242 8.89 -27.77 -24.98
CA LEU A 242 8.28 -28.04 -23.69
C LEU A 242 6.85 -27.53 -23.70
N HIS A 243 5.92 -28.33 -23.20
CA HIS A 243 4.52 -27.92 -23.00
C HIS A 243 4.00 -28.58 -21.72
N GLU A 244 3.65 -27.77 -20.72
CA GLU A 244 3.24 -28.30 -19.42
C GLU A 244 2.34 -27.35 -18.62
N TRP A 245 1.66 -27.92 -17.64
CA TRP A 245 0.93 -27.22 -16.60
C TRP A 245 1.81 -27.06 -15.36
N ARG A 246 1.87 -25.85 -14.80
CA ARG A 246 2.46 -25.62 -13.48
C ARG A 246 1.51 -24.89 -12.55
N ASP A 247 1.59 -25.25 -11.28
CA ASP A 247 0.89 -24.55 -10.20
C ASP A 247 1.50 -23.17 -9.99
N LEU A 248 0.66 -22.16 -9.74
CA LEU A 248 1.11 -20.82 -9.42
C LEU A 248 1.61 -20.75 -7.98
N GLU A 249 2.81 -20.20 -7.80
CA GLU A 249 3.37 -19.92 -6.49
C GLU A 249 3.01 -18.50 -6.05
N SER A 250 3.01 -18.24 -4.74
CA SER A 250 2.77 -16.89 -4.23
C SER A 250 3.85 -15.97 -4.78
N GLY A 251 3.46 -15.07 -5.68
CA GLY A 251 4.39 -14.17 -6.30
C GLY A 251 5.02 -13.25 -5.26
N GLU A 252 6.33 -13.00 -5.38
CA GLU A 252 6.93 -11.87 -4.67
C GLU A 252 6.21 -10.63 -5.20
N LYS A 253 5.37 -10.02 -4.36
CA LYS A 253 4.82 -8.71 -4.64
C LYS A 253 6.02 -7.83 -4.92
N GLU A 254 6.09 -7.23 -6.09
CA GLU A 254 7.17 -6.31 -6.45
C GLU A 254 7.19 -5.25 -5.34
N GLU A 255 8.10 -5.44 -4.37
CA GLU A 255 8.28 -4.53 -3.25
C GLU A 255 8.79 -3.26 -3.90
N GLU A 256 7.86 -2.37 -4.21
CA GLU A 256 8.19 -1.03 -4.62
C GLU A 256 9.08 -0.48 -3.51
N LYS A 257 10.36 -0.27 -3.82
CA LYS A 257 11.29 0.32 -2.87
C LYS A 257 10.73 1.68 -2.46
N LEU A 258 10.16 1.74 -1.27
CA LEU A 258 9.57 2.96 -0.70
C LEU A 258 10.66 3.93 -0.21
N GLY A 259 11.91 3.46 -0.16
CA GLY A 259 13.08 4.18 0.31
C GLY A 259 13.52 3.73 1.70
N ASP A 260 14.68 4.22 2.12
CA ASP A 260 15.33 3.87 3.37
C ASP A 260 15.39 5.09 4.29
N ILE A 261 15.25 4.89 5.61
CA ILE A 261 15.40 5.96 6.61
C ILE A 261 16.47 5.59 7.63
N CYS A 262 17.37 6.54 7.88
CA CYS A 262 18.45 6.44 8.85
C CYS A 262 18.03 7.12 10.16
N ILE A 263 18.02 6.36 11.25
CA ILE A 263 17.64 6.83 12.59
C ILE A 263 18.65 6.39 13.64
N SER A 264 18.74 7.14 14.74
CA SER A 264 19.49 6.74 15.93
C SER A 264 18.58 6.71 17.15
N LEU A 265 18.70 5.67 17.94
CA LEU A 265 17.95 5.48 19.18
C LEU A 265 18.95 5.47 20.34
N ARG A 266 18.65 6.24 21.39
CA ARG A 266 19.42 6.24 22.64
C ARG A 266 18.45 6.18 23.81
N TYR A 267 18.62 5.22 24.69
CA TYR A 267 17.83 5.11 25.91
C TYR A 267 18.71 5.25 27.14
N VAL A 268 18.28 6.07 28.11
CA VAL A 268 18.95 6.25 29.40
C VAL A 268 18.04 5.70 30.51
N PRO A 269 18.29 4.50 31.05
CA PRO A 269 17.43 3.86 32.05
C PRO A 269 17.22 4.71 33.31
N THR A 270 18.30 5.28 33.86
CA THR A 270 18.27 6.08 35.09
C THR A 270 17.37 7.30 35.00
N ALA A 271 17.24 7.89 33.80
CA ALA A 271 16.40 9.06 33.55
C ALA A 271 15.05 8.70 32.90
N GLY A 272 14.81 7.42 32.59
CA GLY A 272 13.65 6.99 31.81
C GLY A 272 13.51 7.73 30.48
N LYS A 273 14.60 8.06 29.80
CA LYS A 273 14.59 8.94 28.62
C LYS A 273 14.99 8.21 27.35
N LEU A 274 14.05 8.11 26.40
CA LEU A 274 14.27 7.61 25.05
C LEU A 274 14.44 8.80 24.08
N THR A 275 15.61 8.91 23.48
CA THR A 275 15.92 9.89 22.44
C THR A 275 15.93 9.21 21.08
N VAL A 276 15.21 9.80 20.13
CA VAL A 276 15.06 9.35 18.75
C VAL A 276 15.60 10.46 17.86
N ASN A 277 16.72 10.23 17.17
CA ASN A 277 17.26 11.15 16.19
C ASN A 277 16.87 10.68 14.78
N ILE A 278 16.14 11.54 14.05
CA ILE A 278 15.80 11.33 12.66
C ILE A 278 16.87 12.00 11.81
N MET A 279 17.73 11.23 11.15
CA MET A 279 18.90 11.78 10.44
C MET A 279 18.55 12.13 9.01
N GLU A 280 18.37 11.13 8.15
CA GLU A 280 18.09 11.31 6.73
C GLU A 280 17.25 10.15 6.19
N ALA A 281 16.63 10.35 5.03
CA ALA A 281 16.08 9.26 4.23
C ALA A 281 16.64 9.31 2.82
N LYS A 282 16.66 8.17 2.13
CA LYS A 282 17.21 8.02 0.78
C LYS A 282 16.28 7.23 -0.11
N ASN A 283 16.32 7.56 -1.41
CA ASN A 283 15.57 6.87 -2.46
C ASN A 283 14.07 6.74 -2.13
N LEU A 284 13.48 7.77 -1.52
CA LEU A 284 12.05 7.77 -1.24
C LEU A 284 11.26 7.68 -2.56
N LYS A 285 10.10 7.02 -2.49
CA LYS A 285 9.20 6.96 -3.64
C LYS A 285 8.64 8.35 -3.95
N LYS A 286 8.62 8.70 -5.24
CA LYS A 286 7.91 9.88 -5.78
C LYS A 286 6.41 9.70 -5.62
N MET A 287 5.76 10.62 -4.92
CA MET A 287 4.32 10.53 -4.65
C MET A 287 3.52 11.70 -5.28
N ASP A 288 4.18 12.80 -5.66
CA ASP A 288 3.52 13.95 -6.31
C ASP A 288 3.40 13.82 -7.84
N VAL A 289 2.25 14.26 -8.37
CA VAL A 289 2.03 14.40 -9.83
C VAL A 289 2.68 15.71 -10.30
N GLY A 290 3.87 15.61 -10.89
CA GLY A 290 4.59 16.75 -11.45
C GLY A 290 5.68 17.37 -10.55
N GLY A 291 5.84 16.89 -9.31
CA GLY A 291 6.95 17.19 -8.39
C GLY A 291 7.62 15.91 -7.87
N LEU A 292 8.62 15.99 -7.00
CA LEU A 292 9.19 14.80 -6.33
C LEU A 292 8.26 14.30 -5.21
N SER A 293 8.62 14.62 -3.98
CA SER A 293 7.83 14.47 -2.76
C SER A 293 8.23 15.56 -1.79
N ASP A 294 7.35 15.91 -0.86
CA ASP A 294 7.54 16.78 0.28
C ASP A 294 7.63 15.99 1.61
N PRO A 295 8.66 15.15 1.83
CA PRO A 295 8.70 14.21 2.93
C PRO A 295 8.80 14.86 4.33
N TYR A 296 8.07 14.27 5.28
CA TYR A 296 8.26 14.47 6.72
C TYR A 296 8.08 13.16 7.49
N VAL A 297 8.67 13.07 8.67
CA VAL A 297 8.64 11.87 9.50
C VAL A 297 7.76 12.09 10.71
N LYS A 298 6.83 11.17 10.94
CA LYS A 298 5.97 11.13 12.12
C LYS A 298 6.42 10.01 13.04
N ILE A 299 6.61 10.34 14.30
CA ILE A 299 7.07 9.42 15.34
C ILE A 299 5.93 9.25 16.35
N VAL A 300 5.50 8.01 16.57
CA VAL A 300 4.38 7.67 17.44
C VAL A 300 4.84 6.64 18.45
N LEU A 301 4.86 7.02 19.73
CA LEU A 301 5.01 6.07 20.82
C LEU A 301 3.64 5.47 21.14
N GLN A 302 3.52 4.15 21.12
CA GLN A 302 2.26 3.44 21.41
C GLN A 302 2.47 2.29 22.40
N HIS A 303 1.40 1.94 23.12
CA HIS A 303 1.36 0.80 24.04
C HIS A 303 0.04 0.06 23.83
N ASN A 304 0.09 -1.25 23.59
CA ASN A 304 -1.09 -2.09 23.29
C ASN A 304 -1.99 -1.50 22.19
N GLY A 305 -1.39 -0.96 21.12
CA GLY A 305 -2.10 -0.32 20.01
C GLY A 305 -2.69 1.07 20.31
N LYS A 306 -2.62 1.55 21.56
CA LYS A 306 -3.03 2.90 21.94
C LYS A 306 -1.86 3.86 21.76
N ARG A 307 -2.07 4.92 20.97
CA ARG A 307 -1.08 5.96 20.70
C ARG A 307 -0.93 6.85 21.95
N LEU A 308 0.27 6.92 22.52
CA LEU A 308 0.58 7.67 23.74
C LEU A 308 1.07 9.09 23.43
N LYS A 309 2.20 9.21 22.70
CA LYS A 309 2.82 10.49 22.34
C LYS A 309 3.10 10.49 20.83
N LYS A 310 2.96 11.65 20.20
CA LYS A 310 3.24 11.86 18.77
C LYS A 310 4.16 13.06 18.60
N LYS A 311 5.16 12.93 17.73
CA LYS A 311 6.06 14.01 17.30
C LYS A 311 6.22 13.95 15.78
N LYS A 312 6.64 15.04 15.16
CA LYS A 312 6.88 15.11 13.72
C LYS A 312 8.09 15.97 13.43
N THR A 313 8.79 15.67 12.34
CA THR A 313 9.87 16.52 11.82
C THR A 313 9.32 17.73 11.07
N THR A 314 10.22 18.62 10.68
CA THR A 314 9.96 19.57 9.59
C THR A 314 9.70 18.85 8.26
N VAL A 315 8.98 19.53 7.38
CA VAL A 315 8.72 19.07 6.01
C VAL A 315 9.87 19.52 5.12
N LYS A 316 10.47 18.60 4.36
CA LYS A 316 11.49 18.91 3.36
C LYS A 316 10.83 18.90 2.01
N LYS A 317 10.90 20.00 1.26
CA LYS A 317 10.16 20.13 0.01
C LYS A 317 10.91 19.53 -1.18
N ASN A 318 10.17 18.95 -2.11
CA ASN A 318 10.61 18.50 -3.42
C ASN A 318 11.94 17.72 -3.38
N THR A 319 12.00 16.66 -2.58
CA THR A 319 13.18 15.81 -2.44
C THR A 319 12.83 14.36 -2.14
N LEU A 320 13.59 13.43 -2.71
CA LEU A 320 13.54 11.99 -2.39
C LEU A 320 14.65 11.56 -1.42
N ASN A 321 15.55 12.49 -1.07
CA ASN A 321 16.68 12.24 -0.16
C ASN A 321 16.71 13.33 0.94
N PRO A 322 15.69 13.40 1.80
CA PRO A 322 15.61 14.47 2.81
C PRO A 322 16.64 14.29 3.92
N TYR A 323 17.27 15.40 4.32
CA TYR A 323 18.10 15.50 5.52
C TYR A 323 17.33 16.25 6.61
N PHE A 324 17.09 15.58 7.74
CA PHE A 324 16.34 16.11 8.89
C PHE A 324 17.29 16.55 10.00
N ASN A 325 18.06 15.59 10.54
CA ASN A 325 18.87 15.72 11.76
C ASN A 325 18.12 16.33 12.95
N GLU A 326 16.90 15.82 13.19
CA GLU A 326 16.00 16.31 14.24
C GLU A 326 15.88 15.28 15.37
N SER A 327 16.10 15.73 16.61
CA SER A 327 16.11 14.88 17.81
C SER A 327 14.86 15.06 18.66
N PHE A 328 14.26 13.95 19.07
CA PHE A 328 13.03 13.90 19.84
C PHE A 328 13.19 13.05 21.09
N SER A 329 12.77 13.57 22.24
CA SER A 329 12.80 12.82 23.50
C SER A 329 11.41 12.40 23.97
N PHE A 330 11.32 11.16 24.48
CA PHE A 330 10.16 10.57 25.13
C PHE A 330 10.56 10.08 26.52
N GLU A 331 9.70 10.33 27.49
CA GLU A 331 9.82 9.73 28.82
C GLU A 331 9.16 8.35 28.81
N VAL A 332 9.96 7.32 29.05
CA VAL A 332 9.56 5.92 29.13
C VAL A 332 10.30 5.30 30.32
N PRO A 333 9.59 5.01 31.42
CA PRO A 333 10.14 4.26 32.55
C PRO A 333 10.71 2.91 32.11
N PHE A 334 11.75 2.44 32.79
CA PHE A 334 12.45 1.21 32.41
C PHE A 334 11.54 -0.01 32.41
N GLU A 335 10.56 -0.07 33.32
CA GLU A 335 9.59 -1.17 33.43
C GLU A 335 8.63 -1.23 32.23
N GLN A 336 8.52 -0.13 31.47
CA GLN A 336 7.61 0.00 30.34
C GLN A 336 8.32 -0.09 28.99
N ILE A 337 9.66 0.01 28.94
CA ILE A 337 10.42 0.08 27.69
C ILE A 337 10.20 -1.12 26.77
N GLN A 338 10.00 -2.31 27.34
CA GLN A 338 9.73 -3.54 26.60
C GLN A 338 8.27 -3.67 26.12
N LYS A 339 7.36 -2.85 26.67
CA LYS A 339 5.93 -2.91 26.38
C LYS A 339 5.51 -1.86 25.34
N VAL A 340 6.30 -0.79 25.19
CA VAL A 340 6.04 0.27 24.23
C VAL A 340 6.56 -0.09 22.84
N GLN A 341 5.93 0.48 21.82
CA GLN A 341 6.34 0.39 20.44
C GLN A 341 6.54 1.80 19.89
N LEU A 342 7.60 2.00 19.11
CA LEU A 342 7.88 3.24 18.42
C LEU A 342 7.56 3.06 16.92
N LEU A 343 6.49 3.69 16.46
CA LEU A 343 6.14 3.74 15.04
C LEU A 343 6.77 4.97 14.41
N ILE A 344 7.63 4.75 13.43
CA ILE A 344 8.23 5.79 12.60
C ILE A 344 7.64 5.64 11.21
N THR A 345 7.05 6.71 10.69
CA THR A 345 6.38 6.68 9.39
C THR A 345 6.76 7.93 8.60
N VAL A 346 7.29 7.72 7.40
CA VAL A 346 7.54 8.78 6.43
C VAL A 346 6.24 9.06 5.70
N TYR A 347 5.87 10.34 5.60
CA TYR A 347 4.70 10.82 4.89
C TYR A 347 5.13 11.81 3.82
N ASP A 348 4.38 11.87 2.73
CA ASP A 348 4.39 13.01 1.83
C ASP A 348 3.42 14.09 2.33
N TYR A 349 3.78 15.36 2.18
CA TYR A 349 2.94 16.48 2.51
C TYR A 349 2.33 17.07 1.24
N ASP A 350 1.10 16.66 0.93
CA ASP A 350 0.37 17.24 -0.19
C ASP A 350 -0.17 18.61 0.22
N LYS A 351 0.29 19.68 -0.45
CA LYS A 351 -0.47 20.92 -0.45
C LYS A 351 -1.70 20.72 -1.32
N THR A 352 -2.87 20.64 -0.71
CA THR A 352 -4.13 20.79 -1.44
C THR A 352 -4.07 22.10 -2.23
N LEU A 353 -4.06 21.99 -3.57
CA LEU A 353 -4.19 23.09 -4.51
C LEU A 353 -5.55 23.78 -4.37
#